data_AF-A0A1U9YA77-F1
#
_entry.id   AF-A0A1U9YA77-F1
#
_cell.length_a   1.000
_cell.length_b   1.000
_cell.length_c   1.000
_cell.angle_alpha   90.00
_cell.angle_beta   90.00
_cell.angle_gamma   90.00
#
_symmetry.space_group_name_H-M   'P 1'
#
loop_
_entity.id
_entity.type
_entity.pdbx_description
1 polymer ?
#
loop_
_entity_poly.entity_id
_entity_poly.type
_entity_poly.pdbx_seq_one_letter_code
_entity_poly.pdbx_strand_id
1 'polypeptide(L)'
;NYIFYLDMMNKSFEMMIIGFLVMLAAMTKSAQIPFSSWLPAAMAAPTPVSALVHSSTLVTAGVYLLIRFNILLVDSYMGQFLLLISGLTMFMAGLGANFEFDLKKIIALSTLSQLGLMMSILSIGFYKLAFFHLLTHALFKALLFMCAGVIIHNTKNAQDIRFMGSLSMSMPLTCSCFNIANLALCGMPFLAGFYSKDLILEVVMLSYIKFFSFFLFF
;
A
#
# COMPACT_ATOMS: atom_id res chain seq x y z
N ASN A 1 7.78 15.16 -23.88
CA ASN A 1 7.18 16.50 -23.72
C ASN A 1 7.06 16.95 -22.28
N TYR A 2 6.32 16.30 -21.35
CA TYR A 2 6.38 16.73 -19.94
C TYR A 2 7.68 16.33 -19.20
N ILE A 3 8.29 15.19 -19.57
CA ILE A 3 9.55 14.69 -18.98
C ILE A 3 10.71 15.69 -19.16
N PHE A 4 10.75 16.38 -20.31
CA PHE A 4 11.76 17.39 -20.58
C PHE A 4 11.59 18.63 -19.67
N TYR A 5 10.35 19.05 -19.42
CA TYR A 5 10.07 20.15 -18.47
C TYR A 5 10.37 19.75 -17.03
N LEU A 6 10.15 18.47 -16.66
CA LEU A 6 10.53 17.96 -15.34
C LEU A 6 12.03 18.10 -15.07
N ASP A 7 12.87 17.70 -16.01
CA ASP A 7 14.32 17.80 -15.84
C ASP A 7 14.80 19.25 -15.90
N MET A 8 14.29 20.05 -16.84
CA MET A 8 14.76 21.42 -17.07
C MET A 8 14.29 22.41 -16.00
N MET A 9 13.08 22.24 -15.46
CA MET A 9 12.47 23.17 -14.51
C MET A 9 12.43 22.64 -13.06
N ASN A 10 13.11 21.54 -12.74
CA ASN A 10 13.06 20.93 -11.39
C ASN A 10 13.30 21.94 -10.24
N LYS A 11 14.20 22.91 -10.46
CA LYS A 11 14.56 23.92 -9.46
C LYS A 11 13.73 25.21 -9.51
N SER A 12 12.82 25.36 -10.46
CA SER A 12 11.98 26.56 -10.53
C SER A 12 10.91 26.54 -9.44
N PHE A 13 10.59 27.72 -8.90
CA PHE A 13 9.57 27.84 -7.86
C PHE A 13 8.18 27.38 -8.33
N GLU A 14 7.85 27.65 -9.60
CA GLU A 14 6.60 27.19 -10.24
C GLU A 14 6.51 25.67 -10.25
N MET A 15 7.61 24.98 -10.61
CA MET A 15 7.63 23.52 -10.63
C MET A 15 7.53 22.93 -9.23
N MET A 16 8.09 23.61 -8.22
CA MET A 16 7.95 23.21 -6.82
C MET A 16 6.48 23.31 -6.36
N ILE A 17 5.76 24.35 -6.72
CA ILE A 17 4.32 24.47 -6.42
C ILE A 17 3.53 23.34 -7.11
N ILE A 18 3.79 23.10 -8.39
CA ILE A 18 3.13 22.03 -9.15
C ILE A 18 3.44 20.66 -8.51
N GLY A 19 4.69 20.42 -8.14
CA GLY A 19 5.12 19.20 -7.46
C GLY A 19 4.39 18.97 -6.13
N PHE A 20 4.17 20.04 -5.36
CA PHE A 20 3.40 19.97 -4.13
C PHE A 20 1.93 19.60 -4.37
N LEU A 21 1.28 20.24 -5.36
CA LEU A 21 -0.10 19.93 -5.75
C LEU A 21 -0.25 18.48 -6.24
N VAL A 22 0.72 18.03 -7.04
CA VAL A 22 0.82 16.65 -7.52
C VAL A 22 0.97 15.66 -6.36
N MET A 23 1.83 15.99 -5.39
CA MET A 23 2.00 15.18 -4.18
C MET A 23 0.72 15.11 -3.34
N LEU A 24 -0.01 16.21 -3.16
CA LEU A 24 -1.31 16.21 -2.49
C LEU A 24 -2.35 15.35 -3.23
N ALA A 25 -2.41 15.46 -4.55
CA ALA A 25 -3.30 14.62 -5.37
C ALA A 25 -2.95 13.13 -5.23
N ALA A 26 -1.66 12.80 -5.19
CA ALA A 26 -1.21 11.44 -4.95
C ALA A 26 -1.58 10.96 -3.54
N MET A 27 -1.31 11.75 -2.49
CA MET A 27 -1.65 11.42 -1.10
C MET A 27 -3.15 11.16 -0.89
N THR A 28 -4.02 11.96 -1.52
CA THR A 28 -5.48 11.74 -1.43
C THR A 28 -5.90 10.42 -2.07
N LYS A 29 -5.35 10.10 -3.26
CA LYS A 29 -5.67 8.87 -3.98
C LYS A 29 -5.06 7.63 -3.34
N SER A 30 -3.86 7.71 -2.76
CA SER A 30 -3.22 6.59 -2.05
C SER A 30 -3.56 6.53 -0.56
N ALA A 31 -4.62 7.24 -0.14
CA ALA A 31 -5.18 7.24 1.21
C ALA A 31 -4.15 7.53 2.32
N GLN A 32 -3.15 8.38 2.05
CA GLN A 32 -2.16 8.76 3.06
C GLN A 32 -2.79 9.71 4.09
N ILE A 33 -2.25 9.77 5.31
CA ILE A 33 -2.66 10.71 6.35
C ILE A 33 -2.50 12.13 5.79
N PRO A 34 -3.52 13.00 5.90
CA PRO A 34 -4.75 12.88 6.70
C PRO A 34 -5.95 12.24 5.98
N PHE A 35 -5.82 11.89 4.70
CA PHE A 35 -6.89 11.39 3.84
C PHE A 35 -7.06 9.86 3.91
N SER A 36 -6.71 9.21 5.02
CA SER A 36 -6.78 7.74 5.14
C SER A 36 -8.17 7.19 5.42
N SER A 37 -9.08 8.02 5.94
CA SER A 37 -10.39 7.61 6.47
C SER A 37 -11.34 6.98 5.43
N TRP A 38 -11.23 7.38 4.16
CA TRP A 38 -12.16 6.92 3.13
C TRP A 38 -11.92 5.47 2.71
N LEU A 39 -10.69 4.95 2.84
CA LEU A 39 -10.36 3.62 2.35
C LEU A 39 -11.01 2.50 3.19
N PRO A 40 -10.97 2.53 4.55
CA PRO A 40 -11.74 1.59 5.36
C PRO A 40 -13.25 1.72 5.15
N ALA A 41 -13.76 2.94 4.97
CA ALA A 41 -15.17 3.20 4.72
C ALA A 41 -15.66 2.63 3.36
N ALA A 42 -14.78 2.61 2.34
CA ALA A 42 -15.09 2.07 1.03
C ALA A 42 -15.36 0.55 1.02
N MET A 43 -15.05 -0.17 2.12
CA MET A 43 -15.28 -1.61 2.24
C MET A 43 -16.76 -1.99 2.41
N ALA A 44 -17.68 -1.03 2.43
CA ALA A 44 -19.10 -1.27 2.23
C ALA A 44 -19.42 -1.83 0.83
N ALA A 45 -18.56 -1.56 -0.16
CA ALA A 45 -18.70 -2.04 -1.53
C ALA A 45 -18.66 -3.58 -1.65
N PRO A 46 -19.22 -4.15 -2.74
CA PRO A 46 -19.18 -5.59 -2.99
C PRO A 46 -17.74 -6.08 -3.18
N THR A 47 -17.50 -7.34 -2.81
CA THR A 47 -16.17 -7.93 -2.72
C THR A 47 -15.37 -7.94 -4.03
N PRO A 48 -15.97 -8.12 -5.23
CA PRO A 48 -15.23 -7.99 -6.49
C PRO A 48 -14.77 -6.55 -6.77
N VAL A 49 -15.56 -5.55 -6.34
CA VAL A 49 -15.19 -4.13 -6.49
C VAL A 49 -14.03 -3.81 -5.55
N SER A 50 -14.05 -4.29 -4.30
CA SER A 50 -12.87 -4.15 -3.42
C SER A 50 -11.63 -4.87 -3.94
N ALA A 51 -11.82 -6.03 -4.60
CA ALA A 51 -10.73 -6.82 -5.17
C ALA A 51 -10.07 -6.19 -6.40
N LEU A 52 -10.76 -5.30 -7.11
CA LEU A 52 -10.23 -4.62 -8.29
C LEU A 52 -9.88 -3.17 -7.97
N VAL A 53 -10.89 -2.40 -7.54
CA VAL A 53 -10.79 -0.94 -7.40
C VAL A 53 -9.89 -0.56 -6.24
N HIS A 54 -10.13 -1.13 -5.06
CA HIS A 54 -9.48 -0.66 -3.84
C HIS A 54 -8.13 -1.33 -3.54
N SER A 55 -7.81 -2.43 -4.21
CA SER A 55 -6.56 -3.17 -4.02
C SER A 55 -5.53 -2.91 -5.13
N SER A 56 -5.97 -2.81 -6.40
CA SER A 56 -5.09 -2.97 -7.55
C SER A 56 -5.04 -1.74 -8.47
N THR A 57 -6.10 -0.95 -8.57
CA THR A 57 -6.19 0.13 -9.58
C THR A 57 -6.35 1.54 -9.03
N LEU A 58 -7.31 1.81 -8.14
CA LEU A 58 -7.63 3.19 -7.73
C LEU A 58 -6.57 3.73 -6.79
N VAL A 59 -6.21 2.97 -5.77
CA VAL A 59 -5.32 3.43 -4.70
C VAL A 59 -3.85 3.42 -5.14
N THR A 60 -3.50 2.52 -6.06
CA THR A 60 -2.19 2.45 -6.72
C THR A 60 -1.98 3.55 -7.75
N ALA A 61 -3.05 4.19 -8.26
CA ALA A 61 -2.93 5.30 -9.21
C ALA A 61 -2.17 6.50 -8.63
N GLY A 62 -2.33 6.79 -7.32
CA GLY A 62 -1.57 7.85 -6.65
C GLY A 62 -0.07 7.54 -6.59
N VAL A 63 0.28 6.29 -6.27
CA VAL A 63 1.65 5.78 -6.27
C VAL A 63 2.26 5.86 -7.67
N TYR A 64 1.52 5.39 -8.68
CA TYR A 64 1.94 5.42 -10.07
C TYR A 64 2.14 6.82 -10.62
N LEU A 65 1.30 7.77 -10.21
CA LEU A 65 1.46 9.18 -10.56
C LEU A 65 2.83 9.67 -10.04
N LEU A 66 3.17 9.42 -8.78
CA LEU A 66 4.47 9.84 -8.24
C LEU A 66 5.66 9.08 -8.84
N ILE A 67 5.49 7.82 -9.26
CA ILE A 67 6.51 7.11 -10.05
C ILE A 67 6.83 7.89 -11.33
N ARG A 68 5.82 8.47 -12.00
CA ARG A 68 6.01 9.27 -13.22
C ARG A 68 6.64 10.65 -12.98
N PHE A 69 6.54 11.15 -11.74
CA PHE A 69 7.09 12.43 -11.30
C PHE A 69 8.27 12.25 -10.33
N ASN A 70 8.98 11.11 -10.41
CA ASN A 70 10.04 10.73 -9.48
C ASN A 70 11.15 11.80 -9.33
N ILE A 71 11.53 12.48 -10.41
CA ILE A 71 12.58 13.52 -10.45
C ILE A 71 12.30 14.67 -9.46
N LEU A 72 11.04 14.94 -9.12
CA LEU A 72 10.66 15.97 -8.15
C LEU A 72 10.86 15.52 -6.69
N LEU A 73 10.85 14.20 -6.44
CA LEU A 73 10.93 13.64 -5.09
C LEU A 73 12.37 13.38 -4.66
N VAL A 74 13.23 13.00 -5.60
CA VAL A 74 14.64 12.65 -5.32
C VAL A 74 15.35 13.85 -4.69
N ASP A 75 15.97 13.62 -3.52
CA ASP A 75 16.75 14.60 -2.75
C ASP A 75 16.05 15.93 -2.44
N SER A 76 14.72 15.97 -2.46
CA SER A 76 13.94 17.18 -2.18
C SER A 76 13.31 17.16 -0.78
N TYR A 77 13.01 18.35 -0.24
CA TYR A 77 12.24 18.48 1.00
C TYR A 77 10.86 17.83 0.90
N MET A 78 10.27 17.76 -0.30
CA MET A 78 9.00 17.06 -0.53
C MET A 78 9.13 15.57 -0.33
N GLY A 79 10.22 14.95 -0.84
CA GLY A 79 10.51 13.55 -0.58
C GLY A 79 10.60 13.28 0.92
N GLN A 80 11.36 14.08 1.68
CA GLN A 80 11.46 13.90 3.13
C GLN A 80 10.12 14.07 3.87
N PHE A 81 9.27 14.99 3.42
CA PHE A 81 7.94 15.18 3.98
C PHE A 81 7.04 13.97 3.68
N LEU A 82 7.07 13.47 2.45
CA LEU A 82 6.34 12.28 2.04
C LEU A 82 6.81 11.03 2.81
N LEU A 83 8.11 10.89 3.06
CA LEU A 83 8.68 9.79 3.85
C LEU A 83 8.07 9.73 5.25
N LEU A 84 7.95 10.89 5.92
CA LEU A 84 7.38 10.98 7.25
C LEU A 84 5.89 10.60 7.27
N ILE A 85 5.11 11.19 6.36
CA ILE A 85 3.67 10.91 6.27
C ILE A 85 3.41 9.45 5.95
N SER A 86 4.16 8.89 5.00
CA SER A 86 4.02 7.50 4.59
C SER A 86 4.43 6.52 5.69
N GLY A 87 5.50 6.80 6.44
CA GLY A 87 5.85 6.04 7.65
C GLY A 87 4.73 6.08 8.70
N LEU A 88 4.15 7.26 8.98
CA LEU A 88 3.04 7.39 9.92
C LEU A 88 1.79 6.62 9.44
N THR A 89 1.50 6.61 8.13
CA THR A 89 0.37 5.84 7.59
C THR A 89 0.57 4.35 7.75
N MET A 90 1.79 3.87 7.51
CA MET A 90 2.14 2.46 7.67
C MET A 90 1.90 2.02 9.10
N PHE A 91 2.40 2.79 10.06
CA PHE A 91 2.25 2.52 11.48
C PHE A 91 0.79 2.57 11.94
N MET A 92 0.06 3.63 11.59
CA MET A 92 -1.36 3.79 11.92
C MET A 92 -2.22 2.66 11.36
N ALA A 93 -2.00 2.28 10.11
CA ALA A 93 -2.73 1.21 9.44
C ALA A 93 -2.44 -0.16 10.08
N GLY A 94 -1.18 -0.41 10.43
CA GLY A 94 -0.75 -1.63 11.12
C GLY A 94 -1.40 -1.77 12.50
N LEU A 95 -1.37 -0.71 13.31
CA LEU A 95 -2.03 -0.70 14.61
C LEU A 95 -3.55 -0.84 14.48
N GLY A 96 -4.18 -0.10 13.57
CA GLY A 96 -5.62 -0.15 13.36
C GLY A 96 -6.12 -1.53 12.93
N ALA A 97 -5.35 -2.26 12.11
CA ALA A 97 -5.73 -3.59 11.64
C ALA A 97 -5.87 -4.61 12.78
N ASN A 98 -5.10 -4.46 13.87
CA ASN A 98 -5.14 -5.37 15.01
C ASN A 98 -6.41 -5.22 15.88
N PHE A 99 -7.09 -4.08 15.79
CA PHE A 99 -8.29 -3.78 16.58
C PHE A 99 -9.60 -3.90 15.77
N GLU A 100 -9.51 -4.23 14.47
CA GLU A 100 -10.68 -4.42 13.62
C GLU A 100 -11.16 -5.87 13.62
N PHE A 101 -12.48 -6.05 13.56
CA PHE A 101 -13.13 -7.37 13.51
C PHE A 101 -13.72 -7.70 12.14
N ASP A 102 -13.92 -6.70 11.28
CA ASP A 102 -14.42 -6.94 9.92
C ASP A 102 -13.31 -7.41 9.00
N LEU A 103 -13.47 -8.60 8.41
CA LEU A 103 -12.45 -9.23 7.56
C LEU A 103 -12.01 -8.33 6.40
N LYS A 104 -12.96 -7.64 5.75
CA LYS A 104 -12.64 -6.69 4.65
C LYS A 104 -11.84 -5.48 5.14
N LYS A 105 -12.16 -4.94 6.33
CA LYS A 105 -11.43 -3.79 6.88
C LYS A 105 -10.01 -4.15 7.26
N ILE A 106 -9.77 -5.34 7.80
CA ILE A 106 -8.42 -5.85 8.07
C ILE A 106 -7.60 -5.95 6.78
N ILE A 107 -8.18 -6.50 5.70
CA ILE A 107 -7.49 -6.58 4.41
C ILE A 107 -7.25 -5.18 3.82
N ALA A 108 -8.17 -4.24 4.01
CA ALA A 108 -8.06 -2.87 3.58
C ALA A 108 -6.97 -2.09 4.33
N LEU A 109 -6.92 -2.18 5.66
CA LEU A 109 -5.87 -1.57 6.47
C LEU A 109 -4.49 -2.14 6.14
N SER A 110 -4.41 -3.43 5.83
CA SER A 110 -3.17 -4.01 5.32
C SER A 110 -2.86 -3.65 3.84
N THR A 111 -3.79 -3.09 3.06
CA THR A 111 -3.43 -2.39 1.79
C THR A 111 -2.87 -1.01 2.09
N LEU A 112 -3.46 -0.31 3.06
CA LEU A 112 -3.03 1.02 3.46
C LEU A 112 -1.59 1.01 3.99
N SER A 113 -1.22 0.00 4.78
CA SER A 113 0.16 -0.14 5.25
C SER A 113 1.17 -0.40 4.12
N GLN A 114 0.82 -1.25 3.16
CA GLN A 114 1.69 -1.56 2.00
C GLN A 114 1.81 -0.37 1.04
N LEU A 115 0.75 0.42 0.89
CA LEU A 115 0.81 1.67 0.13
C LEU A 115 1.69 2.71 0.84
N GLY A 116 1.63 2.79 2.17
CA GLY A 116 2.61 3.55 2.96
C GLY A 116 4.05 3.12 2.65
N LEU A 117 4.30 1.81 2.56
CA LEU A 117 5.62 1.27 2.20
C LEU A 117 6.04 1.63 0.77
N MET A 118 5.12 1.59 -0.20
CA MET A 118 5.40 2.03 -1.57
C MET A 118 5.71 3.53 -1.67
N MET A 119 4.97 4.35 -0.92
CA MET A 119 5.17 5.81 -0.91
C MET A 119 6.47 6.20 -0.22
N SER A 120 6.87 5.46 0.81
CA SER A 120 8.11 5.70 1.53
C SER A 120 9.33 5.34 0.68
N ILE A 121 9.36 4.20 -0.02
CA ILE A 121 10.49 3.88 -0.90
C ILE A 121 10.57 4.81 -2.13
N LEU A 122 9.41 5.30 -2.63
CA LEU A 122 9.39 6.34 -3.67
C LEU A 122 10.04 7.63 -3.19
N SER A 123 9.78 8.01 -1.95
CA SER A 123 10.29 9.24 -1.37
C SER A 123 11.81 9.25 -1.18
N ILE A 124 12.43 8.06 -1.05
CA ILE A 124 13.88 7.86 -1.02
C ILE A 124 14.48 7.90 -2.45
N GLY A 125 13.66 7.76 -3.49
CA GLY A 125 14.05 7.86 -4.90
C GLY A 125 14.09 6.52 -5.65
N PHE A 126 13.82 5.40 -4.99
CA PHE A 126 13.87 4.07 -5.61
C PHE A 126 12.55 3.69 -6.31
N TYR A 127 12.19 4.43 -7.35
CA TYR A 127 10.92 4.25 -8.07
C TYR A 127 10.75 2.86 -8.73
N LYS A 128 11.84 2.21 -9.16
CA LYS A 128 11.79 0.87 -9.75
C LYS A 128 11.33 -0.18 -8.74
N LEU A 129 11.82 -0.10 -7.51
CA LEU A 129 11.42 -0.99 -6.41
C LEU A 129 9.97 -0.77 -6.02
N ALA A 130 9.55 0.50 -5.95
CA ALA A 130 8.16 0.83 -5.71
C ALA A 130 7.22 0.23 -6.76
N PHE A 131 7.58 0.36 -8.05
CA PHE A 131 6.79 -0.20 -9.14
C PHE A 131 6.76 -1.74 -9.11
N PHE A 132 7.90 -2.38 -8.82
CA PHE A 132 7.95 -3.82 -8.66
C PHE A 132 7.03 -4.30 -7.53
N HIS A 133 7.09 -3.65 -6.36
CA HIS A 133 6.23 -3.99 -5.23
C HIS A 133 4.75 -3.69 -5.51
N LEU A 134 4.43 -2.62 -6.25
CA LEU A 134 3.07 -2.32 -6.68
C LEU A 134 2.46 -3.47 -7.49
N LEU A 135 3.23 -4.05 -8.42
CA LEU A 135 2.77 -5.19 -9.23
C LEU A 135 2.58 -6.46 -8.39
N THR A 136 3.55 -6.81 -7.53
CA THR A 136 3.42 -8.00 -6.68
C THR A 136 2.24 -7.85 -5.71
N HIS A 137 2.09 -6.67 -5.12
CA HIS A 137 0.98 -6.32 -4.23
C HIS A 137 -0.38 -6.45 -4.89
N ALA A 138 -0.54 -5.94 -6.11
CA ALA A 138 -1.79 -6.07 -6.83
C ALA A 138 -2.23 -7.54 -6.97
N LEU A 139 -1.28 -8.45 -7.25
CA LEU A 139 -1.58 -9.88 -7.41
C LEU A 139 -2.01 -10.54 -6.09
N PHE A 140 -1.21 -10.44 -5.03
CA PHE A 140 -1.55 -11.13 -3.78
C PHE A 140 -2.74 -10.48 -3.05
N LYS A 141 -2.95 -9.17 -3.19
CA LYS A 141 -4.14 -8.52 -2.62
C LYS A 141 -5.41 -8.86 -3.36
N ALA A 142 -5.39 -8.93 -4.70
CA ALA A 142 -6.54 -9.40 -5.46
C ALA A 142 -6.93 -10.81 -5.02
N LEU A 143 -5.95 -11.71 -4.83
CA LEU A 143 -6.18 -13.06 -4.31
C LEU A 143 -6.81 -13.05 -2.90
N LEU A 144 -6.31 -12.21 -1.99
CA LEU A 144 -6.87 -12.07 -0.63
C LEU A 144 -8.33 -11.59 -0.65
N PHE A 145 -8.65 -10.55 -1.43
CA PHE A 145 -10.02 -10.02 -1.51
C PHE A 145 -10.98 -11.00 -2.20
N MET A 146 -10.52 -11.77 -3.19
CA MET A 146 -11.34 -12.82 -3.80
C MET A 146 -11.62 -13.97 -2.82
N CYS A 147 -10.59 -14.46 -2.09
CA CYS A 147 -10.78 -15.49 -1.07
C CYS A 147 -11.71 -15.00 0.06
N ALA A 148 -11.52 -13.77 0.53
CA ALA A 148 -12.40 -13.10 1.47
C ALA A 148 -13.85 -13.04 0.98
N GLY A 149 -14.06 -12.71 -0.29
CA GLY A 149 -15.38 -12.67 -0.90
C GLY A 149 -16.09 -14.01 -0.88
N VAL A 150 -15.37 -15.09 -1.19
CA VAL A 150 -15.91 -16.45 -1.14
C VAL A 150 -16.23 -16.86 0.31
N ILE A 151 -15.37 -16.53 1.28
CA ILE A 151 -15.62 -16.81 2.70
C ILE A 151 -16.90 -16.09 3.16
N ILE A 152 -17.02 -14.79 2.88
CA ILE A 152 -18.18 -13.96 3.29
C ILE A 152 -19.48 -14.48 2.64
N HIS A 153 -19.42 -14.87 1.37
CA HIS A 153 -20.59 -15.41 0.68
C HIS A 153 -21.07 -16.71 1.35
N ASN A 154 -20.14 -17.60 1.71
CA ASN A 154 -20.47 -18.89 2.31
C ASN A 154 -20.88 -18.79 3.79
N THR A 155 -20.49 -17.72 4.48
CA THR A 155 -20.96 -17.39 5.84
C THR A 155 -22.24 -16.55 5.85
N LYS A 156 -23.05 -16.61 4.77
CA LYS A 156 -24.32 -15.87 4.64
C LYS A 156 -24.16 -14.36 4.82
N ASN A 157 -23.11 -13.78 4.22
CA ASN A 157 -22.75 -12.36 4.28
C ASN A 157 -22.29 -11.85 5.66
N ALA A 158 -22.01 -12.72 6.63
CA ALA A 158 -21.34 -12.32 7.86
C ALA A 158 -19.88 -11.93 7.57
N GLN A 159 -19.47 -10.71 7.93
CA GLN A 159 -18.12 -10.18 7.69
C GLN A 159 -17.22 -10.20 8.93
N ASP A 160 -17.81 -10.30 10.11
CA ASP A 160 -17.11 -10.30 11.39
C ASP A 160 -16.42 -11.66 11.61
N ILE A 161 -15.10 -11.61 11.79
CA ILE A 161 -14.24 -12.79 11.95
C ILE A 161 -14.62 -13.63 13.17
N ARG A 162 -15.27 -13.05 14.18
CA ARG A 162 -15.67 -13.76 15.40
C ARG A 162 -16.74 -14.81 15.16
N PHE A 163 -17.52 -14.64 14.08
CA PHE A 163 -18.52 -15.62 13.65
C PHE A 163 -17.97 -16.61 12.59
N MET A 164 -16.69 -16.49 12.22
CA MET A 164 -16.05 -17.35 11.22
C MET A 164 -15.23 -18.44 11.93
N GLY A 165 -15.76 -19.65 12.00
CA GLY A 165 -15.08 -20.83 12.56
C GLY A 165 -14.84 -21.92 11.51
N SER A 166 -13.90 -22.83 11.82
CA SER A 166 -13.67 -24.11 11.09
C SER A 166 -13.53 -24.03 9.55
N LEU A 167 -13.08 -22.88 9.03
CA LEU A 167 -12.94 -22.63 7.59
C LEU A 167 -11.98 -23.62 6.89
N SER A 168 -10.94 -24.10 7.58
CA SER A 168 -9.96 -25.04 7.02
C SER A 168 -10.59 -26.39 6.63
N MET A 169 -11.61 -26.83 7.37
CA MET A 169 -12.31 -28.09 7.10
C MET A 169 -13.43 -27.91 6.07
N SER A 170 -14.14 -26.78 6.12
CA SER A 170 -15.27 -26.53 5.21
C SER A 170 -14.82 -26.08 3.83
N MET A 171 -13.72 -25.32 3.73
CA MET A 171 -13.24 -24.73 2.49
C MET A 171 -11.70 -24.82 2.36
N PRO A 172 -11.14 -26.04 2.21
CA PRO A 172 -9.70 -26.25 2.25
C PRO A 172 -8.94 -25.51 1.13
N LEU A 173 -9.53 -25.47 -0.08
CA LEU A 173 -8.91 -24.79 -1.22
C LEU A 173 -8.79 -23.28 -0.98
N THR A 174 -9.88 -22.60 -0.60
CA THR A 174 -9.84 -21.15 -0.34
C THR A 174 -8.96 -20.80 0.85
N CYS A 175 -8.94 -21.63 1.89
CA CYS A 175 -8.03 -21.43 3.02
C CYS A 175 -6.56 -21.57 2.60
N SER A 176 -6.23 -22.54 1.74
CA SER A 176 -4.87 -22.69 1.22
C SER A 176 -4.44 -21.47 0.40
N CYS A 177 -5.27 -21.00 -0.55
CA CYS A 177 -5.00 -19.80 -1.33
C CYS A 177 -4.90 -18.54 -0.45
N PHE A 178 -5.79 -18.38 0.52
CA PHE A 178 -5.76 -17.26 1.48
C PHE A 178 -4.46 -17.26 2.30
N ASN A 179 -4.02 -18.44 2.75
CA ASN A 179 -2.76 -18.58 3.48
C ASN A 179 -1.53 -18.28 2.60
N ILE A 180 -1.49 -18.78 1.36
CA ILE A 180 -0.40 -18.44 0.42
C ILE A 180 -0.31 -16.93 0.20
N ALA A 181 -1.46 -16.27 0.03
CA ALA A 181 -1.50 -14.83 -0.17
C ALA A 181 -1.08 -14.04 1.09
N ASN A 182 -1.44 -14.51 2.29
CA ASN A 182 -0.98 -13.93 3.55
C ASN A 182 0.53 -14.13 3.77
N LEU A 183 1.07 -15.32 3.46
CA LEU A 183 2.51 -15.58 3.54
C LEU A 183 3.28 -14.68 2.56
N ALA A 184 2.74 -14.45 1.37
CA ALA A 184 3.29 -13.48 0.43
C ALA A 184 3.24 -12.05 0.99
N LEU A 185 2.13 -11.63 1.62
CA LEU A 185 2.03 -10.31 2.25
C LEU A 185 3.03 -10.11 3.41
N CYS A 186 3.26 -11.15 4.21
CA CYS A 186 4.23 -11.11 5.30
C CYS A 186 5.68 -11.03 4.80
N GLY A 187 5.97 -11.51 3.59
CA GLY A 187 7.32 -11.54 3.02
C GLY A 187 8.05 -12.86 3.25
N MET A 188 7.34 -14.00 3.32
CA MET A 188 7.99 -15.30 3.50
C MET A 188 8.97 -15.63 2.35
N PRO A 189 10.11 -16.27 2.65
CA PRO A 189 11.15 -16.56 1.65
C PRO A 189 10.59 -17.34 0.46
N PHE A 190 11.12 -17.05 -0.72
CA PHE A 190 10.72 -17.61 -2.02
C PHE A 190 9.36 -17.17 -2.58
N LEU A 191 8.55 -16.40 -1.84
CA LEU A 191 7.33 -15.78 -2.37
C LEU A 191 7.62 -14.39 -2.95
N ALA A 192 6.74 -13.91 -3.84
CA ALA A 192 6.89 -12.61 -4.51
C ALA A 192 7.00 -11.40 -3.54
N GLY A 193 6.40 -11.53 -2.36
CA GLY A 193 6.50 -10.50 -1.32
C GLY A 193 7.91 -10.37 -0.75
N PHE A 194 8.64 -11.46 -0.57
CA PHE A 194 10.03 -11.44 -0.10
C PHE A 194 10.91 -10.62 -1.06
N TYR A 195 10.90 -10.97 -2.35
CA TYR A 195 11.72 -10.29 -3.35
C TYR A 195 11.45 -8.79 -3.49
N SER A 196 10.25 -8.34 -3.12
CA SER A 196 9.87 -6.92 -3.22
C SER A 196 10.00 -6.20 -1.89
N LYS A 197 9.33 -6.68 -0.85
CA LYS A 197 9.26 -6.03 0.46
C LYS A 197 10.58 -6.09 1.23
N ASP A 198 11.24 -7.25 1.29
CA ASP A 198 12.49 -7.36 2.05
C ASP A 198 13.62 -6.57 1.36
N LEU A 199 13.66 -6.59 0.03
CA LEU A 199 14.57 -5.74 -0.73
C LEU A 199 14.34 -4.24 -0.46
N ILE A 200 13.08 -3.81 -0.28
CA ILE A 200 12.77 -2.43 0.12
C ILE A 200 13.32 -2.15 1.53
N LEU A 201 13.11 -3.04 2.49
CA LEU A 201 13.59 -2.88 3.86
C LEU A 201 15.13 -2.85 3.92
N GLU A 202 15.82 -3.69 3.17
CA GLU A 202 17.29 -3.68 3.07
C GLU A 202 17.81 -2.35 2.52
N VAL A 203 17.18 -1.83 1.46
CA VAL A 203 17.55 -0.53 0.89
C VAL A 203 17.31 0.61 1.88
N VAL A 204 16.20 0.56 2.62
CA VAL A 204 15.90 1.53 3.69
C VAL A 204 16.98 1.47 4.78
N MET A 205 17.40 0.28 5.21
CA MET A 205 18.48 0.08 6.19
C MET A 205 19.83 0.65 5.73
N LEU A 206 20.14 0.52 4.45
CA LEU A 206 21.40 1.03 3.87
C LEU A 206 21.36 2.55 3.63
N SER A 207 20.18 3.14 3.56
CA SER A 207 20.00 4.57 3.27
C SER A 207 20.12 5.45 4.52
N TYR A 208 20.63 6.67 4.34
CA TYR A 208 20.78 7.64 5.44
C TYR A 208 19.46 8.33 5.78
N ILE A 209 18.62 7.62 6.54
CA ILE A 209 17.31 8.09 6.99
C ILE A 209 17.41 8.69 8.41
N LYS A 210 16.55 9.67 8.73
CA LYS A 210 16.45 10.22 10.10
C LYS A 210 15.99 9.13 11.08
N PHE A 211 16.49 9.18 12.32
CA PHE A 211 16.19 8.18 13.35
C PHE A 211 14.68 7.94 13.57
N PHE A 212 13.87 9.01 13.55
CA PHE A 212 12.41 8.88 13.73
C PHE A 212 11.74 8.10 12.59
N SER A 213 12.09 8.39 11.33
CA SER A 213 11.57 7.64 10.18
C SER A 213 12.07 6.20 10.18
N PHE A 214 13.28 5.94 10.68
CA PHE A 214 13.78 4.57 10.86
C PHE A 214 12.92 3.78 11.87
N PHE A 215 12.61 4.37 13.02
CA PHE A 215 11.72 3.78 14.03
C PHE A 215 10.30 3.51 13.52
N LEU A 216 9.80 4.26 12.54
CA LEU A 216 8.49 3.98 11.95
C LEU A 216 8.47 2.72 11.06
N PHE A 217 9.61 2.30 10.52
CA PHE A 217 9.72 1.12 9.67
C PHE A 217 9.95 -0.18 10.44
N PHE A 218 10.61 -0.10 11.60
CA PHE A 218 11.09 -1.24 12.39
C PHE A 218 10.68 -1.11 13.85
#